data_AF-A0A812L7K0-F1
#
_entry.id   AF-A0A812L7K0-F1
#
_cell.length_a   1.000
_cell.length_b   1.000
_cell.length_c   1.000
_cell.angle_alpha   90.00
_cell.angle_beta   90.00
_cell.angle_gamma   90.00
#
_symmetry.space_group_name_H-M   'P 1'
#
loop_
_entity.id
_entity.type
_entity.pdbx_description
1 polymer ?
#
loop_
_entity_poly.entity_id
_entity_poly.type
_entity_poly.pdbx_seq_one_letter_code
_entity_poly.pdbx_strand_id
1 'polypeptide(L)'
;MVPQGKDSFRRGKGSSGIVASDLLGEWLDGQDNDVVVQSGPERSRPLTARLARRGGREQVLSLRREPESDCWACGNAVLDKAASTTNVLVWAAYDGRRSVWRRKEVSEQAEPSDLLPWLLKAPALLGASKGDEEQQPQAKAANGRVAEGFAPPPRRQRNWSSISMDSDVAGVFVGQADGEDPKDGEEGSPTMSDHETPQDRPPAEEAARLPAVFDTDNASADAARVSAILDARQVLGSASNFQEIFSHLLIDHDLLCQEGEDPMVPSLDSALWQRLPDAPRRNVLHRLAAFQNSSFVPGSYVAEFPAGNWSELFVGRHRFPVLQTDIQALLRRYTLSADNVASRASAMARVFALYRALENPVLTAGQRSSHQLCTWRASSKEAADVEYELFASPFNARVSNGKYASRFPHAEKIFGSAGSYPDVLDEWPSTAVLSVNPPFSDAYLDDVVGKQLDRIVAGFKKVHLFVPVRDAPWRKQLRRLSNARFVQDFFDATALKDRHLEQPVLHWEGSELAPAEA
;
A
#
# COMPACT_ATOMS: atom_id res chain seq x y z
N MET A 1 40.93 -49.58 -39.95
CA MET A 1 41.59 -48.41 -39.32
C MET A 1 40.56 -47.31 -39.17
N VAL A 2 40.23 -46.97 -37.93
CA VAL A 2 39.28 -45.93 -37.52
C VAL A 2 40.08 -44.82 -36.84
N PRO A 3 39.74 -43.54 -37.04
CA PRO A 3 39.96 -42.52 -36.02
C PRO A 3 38.61 -41.88 -35.65
N GLN A 4 38.03 -42.22 -34.50
CA GLN A 4 38.09 -41.47 -33.23
C GLN A 4 37.78 -39.97 -33.33
N GLY A 5 36.59 -39.61 -32.83
CA GLY A 5 36.18 -38.24 -32.57
C GLY A 5 36.69 -37.70 -31.23
N LYS A 6 36.62 -36.37 -31.09
CA LYS A 6 36.58 -35.65 -29.82
C LYS A 6 35.72 -34.40 -29.96
N ASP A 7 34.73 -34.31 -29.07
CA ASP A 7 33.99 -33.11 -28.72
C ASP A 7 34.91 -31.96 -28.30
N SER A 8 34.54 -30.74 -28.68
CA SER A 8 34.87 -29.55 -27.88
C SER A 8 33.89 -28.40 -28.15
N PHE A 9 33.03 -28.16 -27.15
CA PHE A 9 32.50 -26.88 -26.69
C PHE A 9 32.34 -25.76 -27.73
N ARG A 10 31.09 -25.56 -28.18
CA ARG A 10 30.64 -24.25 -28.69
C ARG A 10 30.66 -23.23 -27.55
N ARG A 11 31.67 -22.37 -27.52
CA ARG A 11 31.63 -21.08 -26.78
C ARG A 11 30.43 -20.28 -27.29
N GLY A 12 29.44 -20.09 -26.42
CA GLY A 12 28.39 -19.10 -26.63
C GLY A 12 29.01 -17.70 -26.77
N LYS A 13 28.53 -16.98 -27.79
CA LYS A 13 28.90 -15.61 -28.17
C LYS A 13 28.69 -14.66 -26.97
N GLY A 14 29.73 -13.91 -26.61
CA GLY A 14 29.66 -12.87 -25.56
C GLY A 14 28.68 -11.75 -25.92
N SER A 15 28.14 -11.11 -24.89
CA SER A 15 27.28 -9.93 -25.01
C SER A 15 28.01 -8.82 -25.77
N SER A 16 27.48 -8.42 -26.92
CA SER A 16 27.89 -7.20 -27.61
C SER A 16 27.43 -6.01 -26.76
N GLY A 17 28.36 -5.26 -26.17
CA GLY A 17 28.05 -4.05 -25.41
C GLY A 17 27.39 -2.97 -26.26
N ILE A 18 26.62 -2.08 -25.61
CA ILE A 18 25.93 -0.93 -26.24
C ILE A 18 26.91 -0.07 -27.04
N VAL A 19 26.69 0.05 -28.35
CA VAL A 19 27.50 0.86 -29.27
C VAL A 19 26.87 2.21 -29.57
N ALA A 20 27.60 3.11 -30.21
CA ALA A 20 27.14 4.48 -30.49
C ALA A 20 25.81 4.53 -31.27
N SER A 21 25.60 3.60 -32.21
CA SER A 21 24.38 3.53 -33.01
C SER A 21 23.14 3.21 -32.17
N ASP A 22 23.30 2.46 -31.08
CA ASP A 22 22.19 2.05 -30.21
C ASP A 22 21.65 3.23 -29.40
N LEU A 23 22.47 4.27 -29.20
CA LEU A 23 22.13 5.47 -28.45
C LEU A 23 21.34 6.49 -29.29
N LEU A 24 21.40 6.40 -30.63
CA LEU A 24 20.76 7.35 -31.53
C LEU A 24 19.23 7.19 -31.57
N GLY A 25 18.53 8.32 -31.70
CA GLY A 25 17.08 8.37 -31.88
C GLY A 25 16.34 9.17 -30.81
N GLU A 26 15.04 8.96 -30.75
CA GLU A 26 14.13 9.62 -29.81
C GLU A 26 13.89 8.74 -28.58
N TRP A 27 13.98 9.38 -27.43
CA TRP A 27 13.85 8.76 -26.12
C TRP A 27 12.95 9.61 -25.23
N LEU A 28 12.39 8.99 -24.20
CA LEU A 28 11.70 9.62 -23.09
C LEU A 28 12.51 9.37 -21.82
N ASP A 29 12.85 10.43 -21.09
CA ASP A 29 13.49 10.24 -19.79
C ASP A 29 12.50 9.73 -18.71
N GLY A 30 12.99 9.48 -17.50
CA GLY A 30 12.15 9.00 -16.39
C GLY A 30 11.10 10.01 -15.89
N GLN A 31 11.03 11.20 -16.48
CA GLN A 31 10.06 12.26 -16.21
C GLN A 31 9.21 12.58 -17.46
N ASP A 32 9.24 11.71 -18.48
CA ASP A 32 8.57 11.87 -19.77
C ASP A 32 8.96 13.15 -20.53
N ASN A 33 10.19 13.64 -20.33
CA ASN A 33 10.78 14.66 -21.18
C ASN A 33 11.32 14.03 -22.46
N ASP A 34 11.11 14.69 -23.61
CA ASP A 34 11.68 14.25 -24.88
C ASP A 34 13.21 14.43 -24.87
N VAL A 35 13.92 13.35 -25.19
CA VAL A 35 15.37 13.31 -25.36
C VAL A 35 15.69 12.86 -26.77
N VAL A 36 16.31 13.74 -27.56
CA VAL A 36 16.72 13.42 -28.94
C VAL A 36 18.23 13.30 -28.99
N VAL A 37 18.73 12.11 -29.33
CA VAL A 37 20.17 11.83 -29.45
C VAL A 37 20.57 11.81 -30.91
N GLN A 38 21.49 12.69 -31.29
CA GLN A 38 21.97 12.87 -32.66
C GLN A 38 23.50 12.81 -32.72
N SER A 39 24.03 12.56 -33.91
CA SER A 39 25.48 12.64 -34.16
C SER A 39 25.95 14.09 -34.06
N GLY A 40 26.99 14.32 -33.25
CA GLY A 40 27.59 15.63 -33.06
C GLY A 40 28.56 16.01 -34.19
N PRO A 41 28.82 17.32 -34.42
CA PRO A 41 29.71 17.79 -35.49
C PRO A 41 31.21 17.60 -35.19
N GLU A 42 31.61 17.41 -33.93
CA GLU A 42 33.02 17.30 -33.51
C GLU A 42 33.47 15.85 -33.35
N ARG A 43 34.66 15.51 -33.90
CA ARG A 43 35.25 14.16 -33.80
C ARG A 43 35.49 13.68 -32.36
N SER A 44 35.63 14.60 -31.39
CA SER A 44 35.83 14.29 -29.97
C SER A 44 34.53 14.17 -29.17
N ARG A 45 33.38 14.53 -29.76
CA ARG A 45 32.04 14.50 -29.14
C ARG A 45 31.03 13.90 -30.13
N PRO A 46 31.09 12.58 -30.37
CA PRO A 46 30.38 11.97 -31.49
C PRO A 46 28.85 12.02 -31.35
N LEU A 47 28.32 12.20 -30.13
CA LEU A 47 26.89 12.19 -29.85
C LEU A 47 26.47 13.37 -28.95
N THR A 48 25.30 13.94 -29.25
CA THR A 48 24.68 15.02 -28.48
C THR A 48 23.23 14.63 -28.17
N ALA A 49 22.83 14.76 -26.90
CA ALA A 49 21.45 14.59 -26.46
C ALA A 49 20.79 15.94 -26.17
N ARG A 50 19.65 16.18 -26.78
CA ARG A 50 18.83 17.38 -26.56
C ARG A 50 17.63 17.00 -25.70
N LEU A 51 17.56 17.54 -24.49
CA LEU A 51 16.50 17.31 -23.51
C LEU A 51 15.54 18.49 -23.51
N ALA A 52 14.31 18.27 -23.97
CA ALA A 52 13.23 19.26 -23.97
C ALA A 52 12.35 19.06 -22.73
N ARG A 53 12.43 19.98 -21.77
CA ARG A 53 11.58 19.95 -20.57
C ARG A 53 10.26 20.69 -20.83
N ARG A 54 9.12 20.13 -20.39
CA ARG A 54 7.81 20.81 -20.51
C ARG A 54 7.85 22.17 -19.79
N GLY A 55 7.80 23.26 -20.56
CA GLY A 55 7.85 24.64 -20.07
C GLY A 55 9.24 25.17 -19.66
N GLY A 56 10.32 24.44 -19.94
CA GLY A 56 11.70 24.82 -19.61
C GLY A 56 12.55 25.18 -20.83
N ARG A 57 13.77 25.69 -20.58
CA ARG A 57 14.80 25.82 -21.63
C ARG A 57 15.31 24.44 -22.02
N GLU A 58 15.48 24.22 -23.31
CA GLU A 58 16.11 23.02 -23.86
C GLU A 58 17.54 22.89 -23.33
N GLN A 59 17.89 21.70 -22.85
CA GLN A 59 19.22 21.41 -22.32
C GLN A 59 19.97 20.49 -23.27
N VAL A 60 21.15 20.88 -23.70
CA VAL A 60 22.01 20.09 -24.59
C VAL A 60 23.10 19.41 -23.75
N LEU A 61 23.19 18.09 -23.83
CA LEU A 61 24.13 17.24 -23.11
C LEU A 61 25.06 16.52 -24.08
N SER A 62 26.35 16.47 -23.77
CA SER A 62 27.32 15.72 -24.58
C SER A 62 27.40 14.26 -24.12
N LEU A 63 27.32 13.32 -25.06
CA LEU A 63 27.57 11.91 -24.81
C LEU A 63 28.99 11.57 -25.27
N ARG A 64 29.83 11.12 -24.34
CA ARG A 64 31.25 10.78 -24.59
C ARG A 64 31.54 9.36 -24.14
N ARG A 65 32.46 8.69 -24.80
CA ARG A 65 33.01 7.40 -24.34
C ARG A 65 34.21 7.70 -23.45
N GLU A 66 34.20 7.17 -22.23
CA GLU A 66 35.27 7.41 -21.27
C GLU A 66 36.48 6.51 -21.58
N PRO A 67 37.71 7.06 -21.64
CA PRO A 67 38.87 6.31 -22.15
C PRO A 67 39.30 5.11 -21.30
N GLU A 68 39.10 5.17 -19.98
CA GLU A 68 39.62 4.17 -19.04
C GLU A 68 38.64 3.01 -18.79
N SER A 69 37.34 3.31 -18.81
CA SER A 69 36.24 2.40 -18.42
C SER A 69 35.46 1.86 -19.62
N ASP A 70 35.74 2.37 -20.81
CA ASP A 70 35.06 2.05 -22.07
C ASP A 70 33.53 2.24 -22.02
N CYS A 71 33.00 2.96 -21.03
CA CYS A 71 31.57 3.21 -20.87
C CYS A 71 31.16 4.57 -21.43
N TRP A 72 29.89 4.68 -21.79
CA TRP A 72 29.31 5.95 -22.20
C TRP A 72 29.04 6.82 -20.98
N ALA A 73 29.31 8.11 -21.09
CA ALA A 73 29.02 9.11 -20.07
C ALA A 73 28.22 10.26 -20.69
N CYS A 74 27.22 10.74 -19.93
CA CYS A 74 26.36 11.86 -20.27
C CYS A 74 26.36 12.86 -19.10
N GLY A 75 27.11 13.96 -19.23
CA GLY A 75 27.33 14.89 -18.12
C GLY A 75 28.11 14.24 -16.97
N ASN A 76 27.46 14.14 -15.79
CA ASN A 76 28.01 13.50 -14.58
C ASN A 76 27.49 12.07 -14.36
N ALA A 77 26.75 11.51 -15.33
CA ALA A 77 26.22 10.16 -15.25
C ALA A 77 26.92 9.23 -16.24
N VAL A 78 27.11 7.98 -15.83
CA VAL A 78 27.73 6.91 -16.60
C VAL A 78 26.68 5.87 -16.96
N LEU A 79 26.73 5.35 -18.18
CA LEU A 79 25.81 4.33 -18.67
C LEU A 79 26.10 3.01 -17.94
N ASP A 80 25.10 2.52 -17.22
CA ASP A 80 25.10 1.20 -16.63
C ASP A 80 24.87 0.17 -17.75
N LYS A 81 25.96 -0.40 -18.28
CA LYS A 81 25.91 -1.38 -19.36
C LYS A 81 25.12 -2.65 -18.99
N ALA A 82 25.08 -3.01 -17.71
CA ALA A 82 24.39 -4.22 -17.26
C ALA A 82 22.88 -3.99 -17.15
N ALA A 83 22.46 -2.76 -16.82
CA ALA A 83 21.06 -2.37 -16.74
C ALA A 83 20.50 -1.78 -18.05
N SER A 84 21.35 -1.47 -19.03
CA SER A 84 20.95 -0.87 -20.31
C SER A 84 20.73 -1.91 -21.41
N THR A 85 19.75 -1.63 -22.27
CA THR A 85 19.41 -2.37 -23.50
C THR A 85 19.28 -1.37 -24.67
N THR A 86 19.07 -1.86 -25.89
CA THR A 86 18.87 -1.00 -27.08
C THR A 86 17.58 -0.16 -27.01
N ASN A 87 16.64 -0.51 -26.14
CA ASN A 87 15.36 0.21 -25.95
C ASN A 87 15.29 0.96 -24.61
N VAL A 88 16.24 0.74 -23.71
CA VAL A 88 16.26 1.37 -22.38
C VAL A 88 17.70 1.67 -21.98
N LEU A 89 18.06 2.94 -21.84
CA LEU A 89 19.37 3.35 -21.36
C LEU A 89 19.28 3.77 -19.90
N VAL A 90 20.14 3.21 -19.06
CA VAL A 90 20.20 3.53 -17.63
C VAL A 90 21.49 4.29 -17.35
N TRP A 91 21.35 5.56 -16.99
CA TRP A 91 22.44 6.45 -16.63
C TRP A 91 22.52 6.55 -15.11
N ALA A 92 23.62 6.11 -14.53
CA ALA A 92 23.89 6.18 -13.09
C ALA A 92 24.86 7.34 -12.81
N ALA A 93 24.43 8.29 -11.98
CA ALA A 93 25.30 9.33 -11.45
C ALA A 93 25.99 8.84 -10.17
N TYR A 94 27.18 9.38 -9.89
CA TYR A 94 27.96 9.03 -8.69
C TYR A 94 27.26 9.39 -7.37
N ASP A 95 26.25 10.25 -7.40
CA ASP A 95 25.42 10.64 -6.25
C ASP A 95 24.22 9.69 -6.02
N GLY A 96 24.19 8.55 -6.71
CA GLY A 96 23.14 7.54 -6.59
C GLY A 96 21.88 7.82 -7.42
N ARG A 97 21.78 8.98 -8.07
CA ARG A 97 20.66 9.27 -8.97
C ARG A 97 20.74 8.43 -10.25
N ARG A 98 19.59 7.99 -10.73
CA ARG A 98 19.47 7.23 -11.98
C ARG A 98 18.54 7.96 -12.94
N SER A 99 18.97 8.13 -14.19
CA SER A 99 18.12 8.60 -15.29
C SER A 99 17.91 7.43 -16.24
N VAL A 100 16.65 7.09 -16.48
CA VAL A 100 16.27 6.01 -17.40
C VAL A 100 15.71 6.65 -18.64
N TRP A 101 16.28 6.36 -19.80
CA TRP A 101 15.78 6.81 -21.09
C TRP A 101 15.15 5.62 -21.79
N ARG A 102 13.88 5.72 -22.14
CA ARG A 102 13.12 4.68 -22.86
C ARG A 102 12.96 5.11 -24.30
N ARG A 103 13.21 4.20 -25.24
CA ARG A 103 13.02 4.49 -26.66
C ARG A 103 11.54 4.77 -26.90
N LYS A 104 11.23 5.84 -27.62
CA LYS A 104 9.85 6.19 -27.97
C LYS A 104 9.34 5.13 -28.95
N GLU A 105 8.40 4.29 -28.53
CA GLU A 105 7.83 3.26 -29.40
C GLU A 105 7.11 3.92 -30.58
N VAL A 106 7.40 3.45 -31.79
CA VAL A 106 6.52 3.65 -32.94
C VAL A 106 5.36 2.69 -32.69
N SER A 107 4.19 3.23 -32.33
CA SER A 107 3.09 2.45 -31.78
C SER A 107 2.69 1.27 -32.67
N GLU A 108 2.66 0.07 -32.09
CA GLU A 108 1.62 -0.90 -32.38
C GLU A 108 1.04 -1.39 -31.05
N GLN A 109 -0.29 -1.48 -31.02
CA GLN A 109 -1.13 -1.49 -29.83
C GLN A 109 -0.91 -2.73 -28.95
N ALA A 110 -0.76 -2.50 -27.64
CA ALA A 110 -1.00 -3.51 -26.61
C ALA A 110 -2.06 -2.98 -25.63
N GLU A 111 -3.22 -3.64 -25.63
CA GLU A 111 -4.34 -3.35 -24.73
C GLU A 111 -3.95 -3.51 -23.24
N PRO A 112 -4.45 -2.66 -22.33
CA PRO A 112 -4.10 -2.72 -20.92
C PRO A 112 -4.91 -3.80 -20.20
N SER A 113 -4.21 -4.67 -19.46
CA SER A 113 -4.81 -5.63 -18.53
C SER A 113 -5.45 -4.88 -17.35
N ASP A 114 -6.76 -4.99 -17.23
CA ASP A 114 -7.62 -4.42 -16.18
C ASP A 114 -7.34 -4.99 -14.77
N LEU A 115 -6.28 -4.52 -14.10
CA LEU A 115 -6.02 -4.81 -12.67
C LEU A 115 -5.74 -3.54 -11.82
N LEU A 116 -6.31 -2.44 -12.31
CA LEU A 116 -6.87 -1.20 -11.72
C LEU A 116 -6.03 -0.28 -10.78
N PRO A 117 -4.95 0.34 -11.29
CA PRO A 117 -4.26 1.49 -10.67
C PRO A 117 -5.09 2.80 -10.60
N TRP A 118 -6.39 2.77 -10.89
CA TRP A 118 -7.23 3.95 -11.11
C TRP A 118 -8.33 4.14 -10.06
N LEU A 119 -8.50 3.25 -9.07
CA LEU A 119 -9.64 3.35 -8.14
C LEU A 119 -9.63 4.62 -7.24
N LEU A 120 -8.53 5.38 -7.19
CA LEU A 120 -8.40 6.59 -6.40
C LEU A 120 -7.66 7.69 -7.16
N LYS A 121 -8.24 8.90 -7.19
CA LYS A 121 -7.55 10.09 -7.71
C LYS A 121 -6.24 10.33 -6.97
N ALA A 122 -5.13 10.40 -7.71
CA ALA A 122 -3.97 11.17 -7.27
C ALA A 122 -4.36 12.65 -7.25
N PRO A 123 -4.00 13.44 -6.22
CA PRO A 123 -4.34 14.86 -6.20
C PRO A 123 -3.62 15.58 -7.35
N ALA A 124 -4.36 15.86 -8.42
CA ALA A 124 -3.99 16.88 -9.38
C ALA A 124 -3.98 18.23 -8.64
N LEU A 125 -2.83 18.89 -8.66
CA LEU A 125 -2.73 20.30 -8.29
C LEU A 125 -3.71 21.08 -9.18
N LEU A 126 -4.71 21.66 -8.54
CA LEU A 126 -5.71 22.57 -9.11
C LEU A 126 -5.04 23.65 -9.98
N GLY A 127 -5.53 23.77 -11.21
CA GLY A 127 -5.09 24.79 -12.15
C GLY A 127 -5.96 24.89 -13.39
N ALA A 128 -7.21 25.34 -13.18
CA ALA A 128 -8.10 26.00 -14.14
C ALA A 128 -8.65 25.18 -15.32
N SER A 129 -9.95 24.91 -15.22
CA SER A 129 -10.87 24.78 -16.34
C SER A 129 -10.76 26.01 -17.27
N LYS A 130 -10.67 25.76 -18.58
CA LYS A 130 -11.13 26.71 -19.60
C LYS A 130 -12.34 26.06 -20.25
N GLY A 131 -13.51 26.58 -19.87
CA GLY A 131 -14.76 26.38 -20.59
C GLY A 131 -14.75 27.13 -21.91
N ASP A 132 -15.60 26.65 -22.79
CA ASP A 132 -15.81 27.07 -24.16
C ASP A 132 -16.14 28.56 -24.31
N GLU A 133 -15.63 29.15 -25.38
CA GLU A 133 -15.99 30.49 -25.87
C GLU A 133 -17.38 30.44 -26.52
N GLU A 134 -18.34 31.19 -25.96
CA GLU A 134 -19.50 31.68 -26.70
C GLU A 134 -19.55 33.21 -26.61
N GLN A 135 -19.72 33.83 -27.79
CA GLN A 135 -19.62 35.25 -28.07
C GLN A 135 -20.86 36.03 -27.59
N GLN A 136 -20.68 37.21 -26.98
CA GLN A 136 -21.30 38.53 -27.33
C GLN A 136 -21.14 39.63 -26.24
N PRO A 137 -21.37 40.94 -26.53
CA PRO A 137 -20.29 41.93 -26.50
C PRO A 137 -20.41 43.09 -25.47
N GLN A 138 -19.27 43.81 -25.34
CA GLN A 138 -19.07 45.26 -25.07
C GLN A 138 -19.80 45.95 -23.89
N ALA A 139 -18.99 46.46 -22.96
CA ALA A 139 -19.13 47.81 -22.41
C ALA A 139 -17.77 48.38 -21.94
N LYS A 140 -17.55 49.67 -22.24
CA LYS A 140 -16.35 50.50 -22.02
C LYS A 140 -16.31 51.12 -20.61
N ALA A 141 -15.10 51.26 -20.05
CA ALA A 141 -14.53 52.43 -19.33
C ALA A 141 -13.34 51.94 -18.47
N ALA A 142 -12.07 52.27 -18.74
CA ALA A 142 -11.33 53.55 -18.63
C ALA A 142 -10.64 53.77 -17.26
N ASN A 143 -9.35 54.13 -17.34
CA ASN A 143 -8.37 54.53 -16.31
C ASN A 143 -7.83 53.41 -15.39
N GLY A 144 -6.53 53.23 -15.15
CA GLY A 144 -5.33 54.02 -15.45
C GLY A 144 -4.46 54.09 -14.19
N ARG A 145 -3.25 53.50 -14.21
CA ARG A 145 -1.98 53.99 -13.62
C ARG A 145 -0.97 52.86 -13.37
N VAL A 146 0.28 53.22 -13.63
CA VAL A 146 1.52 52.47 -13.50
C VAL A 146 2.14 52.78 -12.13
N ALA A 147 2.64 51.76 -11.43
CA ALA A 147 3.71 51.83 -10.42
C ALA A 147 4.24 50.39 -10.22
N GLU A 148 5.41 50.07 -10.78
CA GLU A 148 6.71 50.00 -10.09
C GLU A 148 6.80 48.94 -8.97
N GLY A 149 7.44 47.82 -9.33
CA GLY A 149 8.63 47.30 -8.66
C GLY A 149 8.55 46.91 -7.19
N PHE A 150 8.27 45.64 -6.90
CA PHE A 150 8.88 44.93 -5.78
C PHE A 150 9.18 43.48 -6.17
N ALA A 151 10.46 43.14 -6.18
CA ALA A 151 10.95 41.78 -6.39
C ALA A 151 10.67 40.91 -5.14
N PRO A 152 10.11 39.69 -5.28
CA PRO A 152 10.09 38.73 -4.19
C PRO A 152 11.50 38.10 -4.02
N PRO A 153 11.90 37.77 -2.78
CA PRO A 153 13.24 37.27 -2.49
C PRO A 153 13.48 35.89 -3.13
N PRO A 154 14.75 35.49 -3.37
CA PRO A 154 15.05 34.18 -3.91
C PRO A 154 14.52 33.08 -2.98
N ARG A 155 13.66 32.21 -3.52
CA ARG A 155 13.25 30.96 -2.86
C ARG A 155 14.48 30.08 -2.67
N ARG A 156 14.93 29.95 -1.42
CA ARG A 156 15.88 28.92 -0.99
C ARG A 156 15.36 27.55 -1.42
N GLN A 157 16.08 26.88 -2.31
CA GLN A 157 15.99 25.43 -2.47
C GLN A 157 16.40 24.78 -1.14
N ARG A 158 15.47 24.08 -0.49
CA ARG A 158 15.83 23.13 0.58
C ARG A 158 16.22 21.81 -0.08
N ASN A 159 17.50 21.50 -0.03
CA ASN A 159 18.05 20.17 -0.29
C ASN A 159 17.48 19.17 0.72
N TRP A 160 17.05 18.00 0.24
CA TRP A 160 16.80 16.84 1.08
C TRP A 160 18.13 16.20 1.46
N SER A 161 18.75 16.75 2.49
CA SER A 161 19.74 16.11 3.34
C SER A 161 19.30 16.37 4.78
N SER A 162 19.11 15.30 5.56
CA SER A 162 18.87 15.30 7.02
C SER A 162 17.81 16.29 7.54
N ILE A 163 16.62 15.80 7.91
CA ILE A 163 15.66 16.58 8.70
C ILE A 163 15.80 16.17 10.17
N SER A 164 16.51 16.99 10.95
CA SER A 164 16.10 17.28 12.33
C SER A 164 15.04 18.38 12.27
N MET A 165 14.06 18.34 13.16
CA MET A 165 13.20 19.50 13.41
C MET A 165 13.37 19.93 14.86
N ASP A 166 13.87 21.16 15.02
CA ASP A 166 13.82 21.94 16.25
C ASP A 166 12.36 22.20 16.63
N SER A 167 12.05 21.91 17.88
CA SER A 167 10.80 22.21 18.55
C SER A 167 10.80 23.65 19.02
N ASP A 168 9.89 24.47 18.49
CA ASP A 168 9.47 25.72 19.13
C ASP A 168 8.00 26.00 18.80
N VAL A 169 7.10 25.51 19.65
CA VAL A 169 5.81 26.16 19.92
C VAL A 169 5.62 26.12 21.44
N ALA A 170 5.99 27.22 22.08
CA ALA A 170 5.62 27.53 23.44
C ALA A 170 4.16 28.00 23.52
N GLY A 171 3.45 27.51 24.53
CA GLY A 171 2.41 28.25 25.25
C GLY A 171 0.97 28.06 24.77
N VAL A 172 0.17 27.34 25.57
CA VAL A 172 -0.90 27.87 26.44
C VAL A 172 -1.73 26.67 26.94
N PHE A 173 -1.55 26.28 28.20
CA PHE A 173 -2.62 26.15 29.19
C PHE A 173 -2.00 25.90 30.57
N VAL A 174 -2.25 26.83 31.48
CA VAL A 174 -1.89 26.79 32.90
C VAL A 174 -2.98 26.00 33.62
N GLY A 175 -2.58 24.97 34.37
CA GLY A 175 -3.42 24.22 35.31
C GLY A 175 -2.62 23.98 36.57
N GLN A 176 -2.90 24.84 37.56
CA GLN A 176 -2.21 25.02 38.82
C GLN A 176 -2.39 23.81 39.74
N ALA A 177 -1.30 23.40 40.38
CA ALA A 177 -1.28 22.38 41.43
C ALA A 177 -1.25 23.09 42.79
N ASP A 178 -2.30 22.90 43.57
CA ASP A 178 -2.34 23.03 45.02
C ASP A 178 -2.73 21.60 45.49
N GLY A 179 -1.99 20.86 46.31
CA GLY A 179 -1.10 21.25 47.39
C GLY A 179 -1.88 21.23 48.69
N GLU A 180 -2.19 20.04 49.24
CA GLU A 180 -2.60 19.87 50.65
C GLU A 180 -2.58 18.37 51.06
N ASP A 181 -1.54 17.99 51.79
CA ASP A 181 -1.59 16.94 52.83
C ASP A 181 -2.40 17.50 54.02
N PRO A 182 -3.19 16.67 54.75
CA PRO A 182 -2.65 16.20 56.02
C PRO A 182 -3.17 14.86 56.60
N LYS A 183 -2.27 14.24 57.38
CA LYS A 183 -2.45 13.62 58.72
C LYS A 183 -3.05 12.21 58.87
N ASP A 184 -2.17 11.31 59.31
CA ASP A 184 -2.20 10.52 60.56
C ASP A 184 -3.56 10.31 61.26
N GLY A 185 -3.89 9.03 61.43
CA GLY A 185 -4.89 8.54 62.37
C GLY A 185 -4.65 7.05 62.66
N GLU A 186 -4.10 6.77 63.83
CA GLU A 186 -3.97 5.44 64.43
C GLU A 186 -5.34 4.75 64.65
N GLU A 187 -5.31 3.41 64.71
CA GLU A 187 -5.95 2.53 65.70
C GLU A 187 -6.65 1.29 65.09
N GLY A 188 -6.38 0.14 65.71
CA GLY A 188 -7.43 -0.86 65.93
C GLY A 188 -7.29 -2.19 65.19
N SER A 189 -6.40 -3.07 65.67
CA SER A 189 -6.68 -4.52 65.61
C SER A 189 -7.81 -4.86 66.59
N PRO A 190 -8.76 -5.72 66.21
CA PRO A 190 -8.97 -6.91 67.03
C PRO A 190 -9.22 -8.19 66.21
N THR A 191 -8.59 -9.25 66.69
CA THR A 191 -8.84 -10.67 66.41
C THR A 191 -10.22 -11.13 66.89
N MET A 192 -10.90 -12.00 66.11
CA MET A 192 -11.81 -13.12 66.50
C MET A 192 -12.44 -13.68 65.20
N SER A 193 -12.01 -14.83 64.71
CA SER A 193 -12.53 -16.20 64.98
C SER A 193 -13.83 -16.57 64.24
N ASP A 194 -13.66 -17.56 63.35
CA ASP A 194 -14.54 -18.67 63.02
C ASP A 194 -15.73 -18.56 62.04
N HIS A 195 -15.72 -19.58 61.17
CA HIS A 195 -16.81 -20.22 60.42
C HIS A 195 -17.35 -19.56 59.15
N GLU A 196 -16.77 -19.94 58.01
CA GLU A 196 -17.54 -20.21 56.80
C GLU A 196 -17.17 -21.55 56.17
N THR A 197 -18.22 -22.28 55.79
CA THR A 197 -18.25 -23.60 55.16
C THR A 197 -17.83 -23.50 53.68
N PRO A 198 -17.30 -24.58 53.08
CA PRO A 198 -16.75 -24.52 51.73
C PRO A 198 -17.87 -24.53 50.69
N GLN A 199 -18.10 -23.40 50.03
CA GLN A 199 -18.84 -23.36 48.77
C GLN A 199 -17.86 -23.17 47.62
N ASP A 200 -17.97 -24.08 46.67
CA ASP A 200 -17.30 -24.20 45.38
C ASP A 200 -16.69 -22.90 44.85
N ARG A 201 -15.37 -22.74 45.08
CA ARG A 201 -14.53 -22.02 44.13
C ARG A 201 -14.22 -22.97 42.98
N PRO A 202 -14.45 -22.59 41.71
CA PRO A 202 -13.84 -23.30 40.61
C PRO A 202 -12.32 -23.32 40.83
N PRO A 203 -11.62 -24.42 40.48
CA PRO A 203 -10.20 -24.55 40.73
C PRO A 203 -9.47 -23.35 40.12
N ALA A 204 -8.59 -22.74 40.90
CA ALA A 204 -7.75 -21.60 40.53
C ALA A 204 -6.75 -21.89 39.38
N GLU A 205 -6.94 -22.99 38.64
CA GLU A 205 -6.20 -23.35 37.43
C GLU A 205 -6.84 -22.82 36.14
N GLU A 206 -8.11 -22.38 36.16
CA GLU A 206 -8.80 -21.89 34.95
C GLU A 206 -8.78 -20.36 34.79
N ALA A 207 -8.37 -19.61 35.83
CA ALA A 207 -8.27 -18.15 35.82
C ALA A 207 -6.85 -17.61 35.51
N ALA A 208 -5.89 -18.47 35.14
CA ALA A 208 -4.50 -18.08 34.91
C ALA A 208 -3.86 -18.67 33.63
N ARG A 209 -4.66 -18.97 32.60
CA ARG A 209 -4.14 -19.01 31.23
C ARG A 209 -4.52 -17.72 30.52
N LEU A 210 -3.83 -16.64 30.90
CA LEU A 210 -3.64 -15.53 29.97
C LEU A 210 -3.10 -16.15 28.67
N PRO A 211 -3.76 -15.97 27.51
CA PRO A 211 -3.24 -16.49 26.25
C PRO A 211 -1.82 -15.96 26.10
N ALA A 212 -0.86 -16.84 25.81
CA ALA A 212 0.56 -16.52 25.67
C ALA A 212 0.71 -15.17 24.97
N VAL A 213 1.10 -14.14 25.74
CA VAL A 213 0.73 -12.74 25.45
C VAL A 213 1.34 -12.22 24.15
N PHE A 214 2.35 -12.89 23.60
CA PHE A 214 2.79 -12.71 22.23
C PHE A 214 3.24 -14.05 21.68
N ASP A 215 2.61 -14.52 20.61
CA ASP A 215 3.17 -15.57 19.79
C ASP A 215 4.35 -14.98 19.00
N THR A 216 5.52 -14.99 19.65
CA THR A 216 6.78 -14.43 19.13
C THR A 216 7.23 -15.14 17.87
N ASP A 217 6.93 -16.42 17.76
CA ASP A 217 7.28 -17.24 16.60
C ASP A 217 6.44 -16.80 15.39
N ASN A 218 5.14 -16.59 15.60
CA ASN A 218 4.28 -16.02 14.56
C ASN A 218 4.65 -14.57 14.21
N ALA A 219 5.07 -13.75 15.18
CA ALA A 219 5.49 -12.37 14.91
C ALA A 219 6.77 -12.31 14.04
N SER A 220 7.75 -13.17 14.32
CA SER A 220 8.97 -13.24 13.53
C SER A 220 8.72 -13.85 12.14
N ALA A 221 7.84 -14.87 12.05
CA ALA A 221 7.44 -15.44 10.77
C ALA A 221 6.73 -14.40 9.88
N ASP A 222 5.83 -13.60 10.45
CA ASP A 222 5.18 -12.49 9.75
C ASP A 222 6.19 -11.44 9.26
N ALA A 223 7.15 -11.05 10.10
CA ALA A 223 8.20 -10.12 9.69
C ALA A 223 9.06 -10.67 8.54
N ALA A 224 9.35 -11.98 8.54
CA ALA A 224 10.07 -12.63 7.45
C ALA A 224 9.26 -12.64 6.14
N ARG A 225 7.97 -13.00 6.20
CA ARG A 225 7.05 -12.94 5.05
C ARG A 225 6.97 -11.54 4.47
N VAL A 226 6.76 -10.54 5.34
CA VAL A 226 6.70 -9.13 4.93
C VAL A 226 8.03 -8.71 4.28
N SER A 227 9.17 -9.04 4.89
CA SER A 227 10.48 -8.71 4.31
C SER A 227 10.67 -9.34 2.92
N ALA A 228 10.26 -10.59 2.73
CA ALA A 228 10.34 -11.29 1.45
C ALA A 228 9.42 -10.67 0.39
N ILE A 229 8.18 -10.31 0.76
CA ILE A 229 7.24 -9.61 -0.12
C ILE A 229 7.81 -8.25 -0.53
N LEU A 230 8.38 -7.49 0.41
CA LEU A 230 8.98 -6.19 0.12
C LEU A 230 10.23 -6.33 -0.78
N ASP A 231 11.02 -7.39 -0.64
CA ASP A 231 12.12 -7.71 -1.56
C ASP A 231 11.63 -8.05 -2.97
N ALA A 232 10.51 -8.77 -3.08
CA ALA A 232 9.84 -8.99 -4.36
C ALA A 232 9.33 -7.68 -4.97
N ARG A 233 8.81 -6.75 -4.16
CA ARG A 233 8.39 -5.43 -4.66
C ARG A 233 9.55 -4.61 -5.22
N GLN A 234 10.75 -4.73 -4.65
CA GLN A 234 11.92 -4.00 -5.15
C GLN A 234 12.27 -4.35 -6.60
N VAL A 235 12.08 -5.61 -7.02
CA VAL A 235 12.38 -6.03 -8.40
C VAL A 235 11.29 -5.63 -9.40
N LEU A 236 10.10 -5.28 -8.93
CA LEU A 236 9.05 -4.67 -9.76
C LEU A 236 9.33 -3.17 -10.02
N GLY A 237 10.14 -2.53 -9.17
CA GLY A 237 10.55 -1.13 -9.33
C GLY A 237 9.37 -0.14 -9.25
N SER A 238 9.43 0.94 -10.02
CA SER A 238 8.42 2.01 -10.04
C SER A 238 7.24 1.73 -10.97
N ALA A 239 7.12 0.52 -11.52
CA ALA A 239 6.00 0.14 -12.39
C ALA A 239 4.72 -0.04 -11.55
N SER A 240 3.96 1.04 -11.38
CA SER A 240 2.77 1.08 -10.52
C SER A 240 1.75 -0.01 -10.85
N ASN A 241 1.55 -0.31 -12.14
CA ASN A 241 0.66 -1.37 -12.58
C ASN A 241 1.09 -2.77 -12.08
N PHE A 242 2.39 -3.10 -12.12
CA PHE A 242 2.86 -4.40 -11.62
C PHE A 242 2.80 -4.48 -10.09
N GLN A 243 3.03 -3.37 -9.40
CA GLN A 243 2.86 -3.29 -7.95
C GLN A 243 1.40 -3.53 -7.54
N GLU A 244 0.45 -3.01 -8.31
CA GLU A 244 -0.99 -3.19 -8.09
C GLU A 244 -1.42 -4.64 -8.37
N ILE A 245 -1.02 -5.21 -9.52
CA ILE A 245 -1.24 -6.64 -9.84
C ILE A 245 -0.71 -7.52 -8.71
N PHE A 246 0.49 -7.23 -8.20
CA PHE A 246 1.08 -7.97 -7.11
C PHE A 246 0.32 -7.81 -5.79
N SER A 247 -0.17 -6.60 -5.48
CA SER A 247 -1.06 -6.37 -4.32
C SER A 247 -2.34 -7.21 -4.41
N HIS A 248 -3.05 -7.18 -5.54
CA HIS A 248 -4.27 -7.95 -5.74
C HIS A 248 -4.04 -9.46 -5.72
N LEU A 249 -2.91 -9.91 -6.27
CA LEU A 249 -2.48 -11.31 -6.20
C LEU A 249 -2.34 -11.76 -4.74
N LEU A 250 -1.64 -10.99 -3.91
CA LEU A 250 -1.47 -11.28 -2.49
C LEU A 250 -2.80 -11.19 -1.73
N ILE A 251 -3.73 -10.34 -2.15
CA ILE A 251 -5.08 -10.25 -1.58
C ILE A 251 -5.90 -11.51 -1.91
N ASP A 252 -5.93 -11.92 -3.17
CA ASP A 252 -6.68 -13.11 -3.58
C ASP A 252 -6.10 -14.40 -3.01
N HIS A 253 -4.78 -14.44 -2.79
CA HIS A 253 -4.12 -15.58 -2.14
C HIS A 253 -4.75 -15.90 -0.78
N ASP A 254 -5.17 -14.90 -0.03
CA ASP A 254 -5.82 -15.06 1.28
C ASP A 254 -7.01 -16.04 1.25
N LEU A 255 -7.82 -15.95 0.18
CA LEU A 255 -9.02 -16.74 0.00
C LEU A 255 -8.76 -18.03 -0.79
N LEU A 256 -7.72 -18.03 -1.62
CA LEU A 256 -7.38 -19.15 -2.52
C LEU A 256 -6.27 -20.05 -2.00
N CYS A 257 -5.66 -19.71 -0.87
CA CYS A 257 -4.60 -20.45 -0.21
C CYS A 257 -5.05 -21.87 0.07
N GLN A 258 -4.22 -22.85 -0.30
CA GLN A 258 -4.49 -24.26 0.00
C GLN A 258 -4.12 -24.59 1.44
N GLU A 259 -4.71 -25.66 1.97
CA GLU A 259 -4.37 -26.16 3.30
C GLU A 259 -2.88 -26.53 3.36
N GLY A 260 -2.16 -25.98 4.34
CA GLY A 260 -0.72 -26.19 4.53
C GLY A 260 0.19 -25.28 3.68
N GLU A 261 -0.37 -24.43 2.82
CA GLU A 261 0.37 -23.38 2.13
C GLU A 261 0.63 -22.17 3.07
N ASP A 262 1.63 -21.34 2.75
CA ASP A 262 1.90 -20.14 3.54
C ASP A 262 0.75 -19.13 3.38
N PRO A 263 0.23 -18.55 4.48
CA PRO A 263 -0.98 -17.71 4.44
C PRO A 263 -0.78 -16.35 3.76
N MET A 264 0.47 -15.91 3.52
CA MET A 264 0.74 -14.62 2.86
C MET A 264 1.49 -14.75 1.55
N VAL A 265 2.33 -15.77 1.41
CA VAL A 265 3.21 -15.94 0.25
C VAL A 265 2.76 -17.15 -0.56
N PRO A 266 2.17 -16.96 -1.75
CA PRO A 266 1.80 -18.09 -2.60
C PRO A 266 3.00 -18.99 -2.93
N SER A 267 2.75 -20.28 -3.06
CA SER A 267 3.71 -21.28 -3.52
C SER A 267 4.29 -20.89 -4.89
N LEU A 268 5.53 -21.25 -5.21
CA LEU A 268 6.15 -20.83 -6.49
C LEU A 268 5.41 -21.36 -7.73
N ASP A 269 4.65 -22.44 -7.58
CA ASP A 269 3.85 -23.07 -8.62
C ASP A 269 2.40 -22.58 -8.66
N SER A 270 2.00 -21.67 -7.77
CA SER A 270 0.65 -21.11 -7.74
C SER A 270 0.28 -20.46 -9.09
N ALA A 271 -0.92 -20.79 -9.60
CA ALA A 271 -1.43 -20.23 -10.84
C ALA A 271 -1.64 -18.71 -10.76
N LEU A 272 -1.75 -18.16 -9.54
CA LEU A 272 -1.87 -16.72 -9.29
C LEU A 272 -0.75 -15.90 -9.92
N TRP A 273 0.47 -16.46 -9.99
CA TRP A 273 1.62 -15.80 -10.60
C TRP A 273 1.42 -15.48 -12.08
N GLN A 274 0.52 -16.18 -12.78
CA GLN A 274 0.25 -15.95 -14.21
C GLN A 274 -0.34 -14.56 -14.50
N ARG A 275 -0.88 -13.87 -13.47
CA ARG A 275 -1.36 -12.49 -13.57
C ARG A 275 -0.23 -11.48 -13.80
N LEU A 276 1.00 -11.80 -13.38
CA LEU A 276 2.17 -10.99 -13.69
C LEU A 276 2.75 -11.39 -15.05
N PRO A 277 3.19 -10.42 -15.88
CA PRO A 277 3.90 -10.72 -17.10
C PRO A 277 5.18 -11.53 -16.85
N ASP A 278 5.62 -12.29 -17.85
CA ASP A 278 6.69 -13.27 -17.74
C ASP A 278 7.97 -12.75 -17.07
N ALA A 279 8.49 -11.58 -17.48
CA ALA A 279 9.73 -11.04 -16.95
C ALA A 279 9.58 -10.57 -15.48
N PRO A 280 8.62 -9.69 -15.11
CA PRO A 280 8.30 -9.38 -13.71
C PRO A 280 8.07 -10.62 -12.84
N ARG A 281 7.28 -11.58 -13.34
CA ARG A 281 6.96 -12.84 -12.65
C ARG A 281 8.22 -13.62 -12.29
N ARG A 282 9.11 -13.87 -13.25
CA ARG A 282 10.38 -14.59 -13.00
C ARG A 282 11.24 -13.90 -11.94
N ASN A 283 11.32 -12.56 -11.97
CA ASN A 283 12.11 -11.80 -11.01
C ASN A 283 11.53 -11.90 -9.59
N VAL A 284 10.20 -11.79 -9.45
CA VAL A 284 9.49 -11.95 -8.18
C VAL A 284 9.71 -13.36 -7.62
N LEU A 285 9.46 -14.39 -8.43
CA LEU A 285 9.64 -15.78 -8.03
C LEU A 285 11.08 -16.09 -7.62
N HIS A 286 12.08 -15.55 -8.34
CA HIS A 286 13.48 -15.68 -7.96
C HIS A 286 13.77 -15.06 -6.58
N ARG A 287 13.14 -13.92 -6.23
CA ARG A 287 13.28 -13.32 -4.89
C ARG A 287 12.60 -14.16 -3.82
N LEU A 288 11.39 -14.64 -4.08
CA LEU A 288 10.62 -15.44 -3.11
C LEU A 288 11.19 -16.85 -2.91
N ALA A 289 11.86 -17.43 -3.92
CA ALA A 289 12.52 -18.72 -3.79
C ALA A 289 13.60 -18.71 -2.69
N ALA A 290 14.28 -17.58 -2.47
CA ALA A 290 15.24 -17.46 -1.37
C ALA A 290 14.56 -17.58 0.00
N PHE A 291 13.37 -16.98 0.15
CA PHE A 291 12.57 -17.08 1.38
C PHE A 291 12.07 -18.51 1.59
N GLN A 292 11.47 -19.14 0.57
CA GLN A 292 10.91 -20.48 0.69
C GLN A 292 11.96 -21.58 0.88
N ASN A 293 13.17 -21.39 0.33
CA ASN A 293 14.28 -22.32 0.53
C ASN A 293 15.11 -22.02 1.78
N SER A 294 14.87 -20.89 2.45
CA SER A 294 15.61 -20.56 3.67
C SER A 294 15.07 -21.38 4.85
N SER A 295 15.98 -21.97 5.62
CA SER A 295 15.62 -22.44 6.95
C SER A 295 15.34 -21.21 7.81
N PHE A 296 14.06 -20.90 8.00
CA PHE A 296 13.63 -19.83 8.88
C PHE A 296 14.24 -20.04 10.27
N VAL A 297 15.02 -19.06 10.73
CA VAL A 297 15.50 -19.01 12.11
C VAL A 297 14.57 -18.08 12.88
N PRO A 298 13.77 -18.58 13.84
CA PRO A 298 12.93 -17.74 14.67
C PRO A 298 13.72 -16.59 15.30
N GLY A 299 13.18 -15.37 15.24
CA GLY A 299 13.81 -14.16 15.77
C GLY A 299 14.78 -13.46 14.82
N SER A 300 15.05 -14.00 13.63
CA SER A 300 15.94 -13.36 12.63
C SER A 300 15.32 -12.15 11.93
N TYR A 301 13.99 -12.07 11.92
CA TYR A 301 13.23 -10.94 11.39
C TYR A 301 12.33 -10.35 12.46
N VAL A 302 12.35 -9.02 12.55
CA VAL A 302 11.53 -8.23 13.47
C VAL A 302 10.95 -7.04 12.73
N ALA A 303 9.69 -6.72 13.04
CA ALA A 303 9.06 -5.45 12.70
C ALA A 303 9.15 -4.54 13.92
N GLU A 304 9.82 -3.39 13.82
CA GLU A 304 10.07 -2.54 14.98
C GLU A 304 10.11 -1.04 14.69
N PHE A 305 9.74 -0.27 15.72
CA PHE A 305 9.95 1.17 15.78
C PHE A 305 11.33 1.44 16.40
N PRO A 306 12.28 2.02 15.66
CA PRO A 306 13.63 2.24 16.17
C PRO A 306 13.61 3.28 17.29
N ALA A 307 14.22 2.94 18.43
CA ALA A 307 14.39 3.86 19.57
C ALA A 307 13.11 4.59 20.02
N GLY A 308 11.95 3.96 19.89
CA GLY A 308 10.66 4.57 20.25
C GLY A 308 10.20 5.68 19.31
N ASN A 309 10.80 5.83 18.12
CA ASN A 309 10.29 6.68 17.06
C ASN A 309 9.15 5.98 16.32
N TRP A 310 7.91 6.39 16.58
CA TRP A 310 6.73 5.74 15.99
C TRP A 310 6.46 6.21 14.56
N SER A 311 7.17 7.25 14.07
CA SER A 311 6.99 7.78 12.72
C SER A 311 7.65 6.94 11.63
N GLU A 312 8.49 5.97 11.99
CA GLU A 312 9.19 5.10 11.05
C GLU A 312 9.14 3.65 11.51
N LEU A 313 8.75 2.75 10.63
CA LEU A 313 8.76 1.30 10.89
C LEU A 313 9.85 0.64 10.04
N PHE A 314 10.58 -0.28 10.66
CA PHE A 314 11.58 -1.13 10.05
C PHE A 314 11.09 -2.56 10.01
N VAL A 315 11.31 -3.24 8.88
CA VAL A 315 11.07 -4.68 8.71
C VAL A 315 12.23 -5.26 7.91
N GLY A 316 13.10 -6.01 8.57
CA GLY A 316 14.36 -6.44 7.97
C GLY A 316 15.18 -5.23 7.49
N ARG A 317 15.48 -5.17 6.19
CA ARG A 317 16.19 -4.04 5.56
C ARG A 317 15.29 -2.91 5.05
N HIS A 318 13.98 -3.05 5.19
CA HIS A 318 13.02 -2.10 4.65
C HIS A 318 12.62 -1.08 5.70
N ARG A 319 12.42 0.17 5.28
CA ARG A 319 12.01 1.29 6.13
C ARG A 319 10.90 2.06 5.46
N PHE A 320 9.86 2.41 6.21
CA PHE A 320 8.78 3.23 5.69
C PHE A 320 8.16 4.14 6.76
N PRO A 321 7.60 5.29 6.35
CA PRO A 321 6.96 6.21 7.27
C PRO A 321 5.65 5.61 7.82
N VAL A 322 5.26 6.05 9.00
CA VAL A 322 3.99 5.71 9.64
C VAL A 322 3.24 7.00 9.95
N LEU A 323 1.94 7.04 9.62
CA LEU A 323 1.12 8.23 9.82
C LEU A 323 0.59 8.27 11.25
N GLN A 324 0.57 9.48 11.83
CA GLN A 324 0.11 9.70 13.19
C GLN A 324 -1.35 9.26 13.40
N THR A 325 -2.20 9.44 12.39
CA THR A 325 -3.60 9.03 12.41
C THR A 325 -3.77 7.53 12.60
N ASP A 326 -2.91 6.71 11.97
CA ASP A 326 -2.96 5.26 12.12
C ASP A 326 -2.41 4.79 13.47
N ILE A 327 -1.38 5.46 13.97
CA ILE A 327 -0.89 5.25 15.34
C ILE A 327 -2.04 5.46 16.32
N GLN A 328 -2.76 6.58 16.19
CA GLN A 328 -3.91 6.88 17.04
C GLN A 328 -5.06 5.89 16.82
N ALA A 329 -5.25 5.35 15.62
CA ALA A 329 -6.25 4.31 15.37
C ALA A 329 -5.92 3.02 16.16
N LEU A 330 -4.70 2.52 16.07
CA LEU A 330 -4.28 1.33 16.81
C LEU A 330 -4.26 1.55 18.32
N LEU A 331 -3.77 2.71 18.79
CA LEU A 331 -3.76 3.04 20.21
C LEU A 331 -5.17 3.02 20.82
N ARG A 332 -6.16 3.56 20.12
CA ARG A 332 -7.57 3.59 20.58
C ARG A 332 -8.21 2.21 20.62
N ARG A 333 -7.67 1.26 19.87
CA ARG A 333 -8.24 -0.08 19.69
C ARG A 333 -7.51 -1.16 20.47
N TYR A 334 -6.33 -0.87 21.00
CA TYR A 334 -5.54 -1.82 21.79
C TYR A 334 -6.30 -2.28 23.04
N THR A 335 -6.48 -3.59 23.21
CA THR A 335 -7.32 -4.17 24.26
C THR A 335 -6.56 -4.64 25.50
N LEU A 336 -5.24 -4.79 25.41
CA LEU A 336 -4.41 -5.22 26.54
C LEU A 336 -4.02 -4.04 27.45
N SER A 337 -3.54 -4.32 28.66
CA SER A 337 -3.12 -3.29 29.61
C SER A 337 -2.12 -2.31 29.00
N ALA A 338 -2.30 -1.02 29.32
CA ALA A 338 -1.47 0.08 28.85
C ALA A 338 -0.04 0.07 29.43
N ASP A 339 0.20 -0.72 30.48
CA ASP A 339 1.46 -0.70 31.24
C ASP A 339 2.64 -1.32 30.49
N ASN A 340 2.38 -2.16 29.48
CA ASN A 340 3.44 -2.78 28.67
C ASN A 340 3.61 -2.07 27.32
N VAL A 341 4.27 -0.91 27.36
CA VAL A 341 4.54 -0.07 26.19
C VAL A 341 5.33 -0.81 25.09
N ALA A 342 6.30 -1.65 25.48
CA ALA A 342 7.13 -2.40 24.53
C ALA A 342 6.32 -3.45 23.76
N SER A 343 5.50 -4.23 24.48
CA SER A 343 4.55 -5.16 23.87
C SER A 343 3.57 -4.47 22.93
N ARG A 344 3.03 -3.32 23.33
CA ARG A 344 2.12 -2.53 22.49
C ARG A 344 2.82 -2.03 21.22
N ALA A 345 4.04 -1.51 21.34
CA ALA A 345 4.81 -1.03 20.19
C ALA A 345 5.11 -2.17 19.19
N SER A 346 5.49 -3.34 19.70
CA SER A 346 5.73 -4.54 18.87
C SER A 346 4.45 -5.03 18.17
N ALA A 347 3.33 -5.08 18.89
CA ALA A 347 2.02 -5.40 18.33
C ALA A 347 1.65 -4.47 17.17
N MET A 348 1.81 -3.17 17.38
CA MET A 348 1.51 -2.15 16.37
C MET A 348 2.43 -2.28 15.16
N ALA A 349 3.74 -2.43 15.39
CA ALA A 349 4.74 -2.61 14.35
C ALA A 349 4.41 -3.81 13.46
N ARG A 350 4.01 -4.94 14.05
CA ARG A 350 3.56 -6.13 13.32
C ARG A 350 2.36 -5.83 12.40
N VAL A 351 1.30 -5.21 12.91
CA VAL A 351 0.10 -4.88 12.11
C VAL A 351 0.43 -3.91 10.98
N PHE A 352 1.23 -2.87 11.26
CA PHE A 352 1.71 -1.95 10.22
C PHE A 352 2.50 -2.67 9.12
N ALA A 353 3.40 -3.58 9.50
CA ALA A 353 4.19 -4.36 8.55
C ALA A 353 3.30 -5.21 7.63
N LEU A 354 2.32 -5.91 8.20
CA LEU A 354 1.37 -6.75 7.46
C LEU A 354 0.62 -5.94 6.38
N TYR A 355 0.06 -4.78 6.74
CA TYR A 355 -0.66 -3.95 5.76
C TYR A 355 0.28 -3.29 4.74
N ARG A 356 1.50 -2.92 5.13
CA ARG A 356 2.48 -2.42 4.16
C ARG A 356 2.85 -3.44 3.10
N ALA A 357 2.85 -4.74 3.42
CA ALA A 357 3.11 -5.78 2.43
C ALA A 357 2.06 -5.79 1.30
N LEU A 358 0.81 -5.42 1.62
CA LEU A 358 -0.32 -5.40 0.69
C LEU A 358 -0.43 -4.11 -0.13
N GLU A 359 0.23 -3.05 0.29
CA GLU A 359 0.12 -1.75 -0.37
C GLU A 359 1.02 -1.63 -1.60
N ASN A 360 0.55 -0.86 -2.59
CA ASN A 360 1.37 -0.40 -3.68
C ASN A 360 2.26 0.77 -3.20
N PRO A 361 3.59 0.58 -3.11
CA PRO A 361 4.49 1.58 -2.53
C PRO A 361 4.76 2.77 -3.45
N VAL A 362 4.29 2.72 -4.72
CA VAL A 362 4.51 3.77 -5.72
C VAL A 362 3.39 4.80 -5.71
N LEU A 363 2.27 4.52 -5.05
CA LEU A 363 1.21 5.52 -4.85
C LEU A 363 1.72 6.70 -4.03
N THR A 364 1.20 7.90 -4.34
CA THR A 364 1.63 9.14 -3.67
C THR A 364 1.54 9.03 -2.15
N ALA A 365 2.50 9.60 -1.44
CA ALA A 365 2.56 9.55 0.02
C ALA A 365 1.20 9.97 0.63
N GLY A 366 0.58 9.06 1.39
CA GLY A 366 -0.73 9.26 2.00
C GLY A 366 -1.91 8.78 1.16
N GLN A 367 -1.73 8.18 -0.02
CA GLN A 367 -2.75 7.45 -0.75
C GLN A 367 -2.68 5.97 -0.34
N ARG A 368 -3.64 5.53 0.48
CA ARG A 368 -3.84 4.12 0.81
C ARG A 368 -4.38 3.39 -0.42
N SER A 369 -4.17 2.08 -0.48
CA SER A 369 -4.88 1.26 -1.47
C SER A 369 -6.38 1.32 -1.19
N SER A 370 -7.20 1.17 -2.23
CA SER A 370 -8.67 1.17 -2.10
C SER A 370 -9.21 0.17 -1.08
N HIS A 371 -8.49 -0.93 -0.86
CA HIS A 371 -8.79 -1.98 0.11
C HIS A 371 -8.82 -1.52 1.58
N GLN A 372 -8.30 -0.31 1.86
CA GLN A 372 -8.24 0.25 3.22
C GLN A 372 -9.21 1.42 3.42
N LEU A 373 -10.05 1.74 2.44
CA LEU A 373 -11.01 2.82 2.55
C LEU A 373 -12.24 2.38 3.35
N CYS A 374 -12.76 3.31 4.16
CA CYS A 374 -14.07 3.17 4.78
C CYS A 374 -15.14 3.56 3.76
N THR A 375 -16.27 2.87 3.79
CA THR A 375 -17.46 3.28 3.05
C THR A 375 -18.17 4.49 3.66
N TRP A 376 -17.84 4.85 4.90
CA TRP A 376 -18.60 5.83 5.67
C TRP A 376 -17.74 6.87 6.39
N ARG A 377 -18.33 8.06 6.56
CA ARG A 377 -17.91 9.08 7.53
C ARG A 377 -18.52 8.77 8.90
N ALA A 378 -17.80 9.07 9.97
CA ALA A 378 -18.29 8.89 11.35
C ALA A 378 -19.59 9.67 11.64
N SER A 379 -19.87 10.74 10.89
CA SER A 379 -21.09 11.55 11.01
C SER A 379 -22.22 11.17 10.04
N SER A 380 -22.03 10.16 9.19
CA SER A 380 -23.07 9.74 8.25
C SER A 380 -24.19 8.99 8.96
N LYS A 381 -25.45 9.24 8.58
CA LYS A 381 -26.61 8.57 9.18
C LYS A 381 -26.57 7.08 8.90
N GLU A 382 -26.12 6.70 7.71
CA GLU A 382 -25.98 5.29 7.32
C GLU A 382 -24.96 4.53 8.20
N ALA A 383 -23.89 5.19 8.65
CA ALA A 383 -22.94 4.57 9.58
C ALA A 383 -23.52 4.32 10.97
N ALA A 384 -24.53 5.10 11.40
CA ALA A 384 -25.09 4.99 12.74
C ALA A 384 -25.86 3.67 12.94
N ASP A 385 -26.37 3.09 11.85
CA ASP A 385 -27.17 1.87 11.88
C ASP A 385 -26.34 0.59 11.66
N VAL A 386 -25.08 0.72 11.22
CA VAL A 386 -24.18 -0.43 10.99
C VAL A 386 -23.65 -0.95 12.31
N GLU A 387 -23.91 -2.22 12.60
CA GLU A 387 -23.44 -2.87 13.82
C GLU A 387 -22.14 -3.63 13.61
N TYR A 388 -21.98 -4.27 12.45
CA TYR A 388 -20.83 -5.12 12.11
C TYR A 388 -20.24 -4.76 10.74
N GLU A 389 -18.92 -4.90 10.61
CA GLU A 389 -18.20 -4.69 9.35
C GLU A 389 -17.47 -5.98 8.94
N LEU A 390 -17.93 -6.63 7.84
CA LEU A 390 -17.37 -7.90 7.39
C LEU A 390 -15.94 -7.80 6.85
N PHE A 391 -15.59 -6.63 6.32
CA PHE A 391 -14.31 -6.37 5.70
C PHE A 391 -13.78 -5.04 6.21
N ALA A 392 -12.91 -5.10 7.22
CA ALA A 392 -12.27 -3.93 7.78
C ALA A 392 -10.85 -4.26 8.29
N SER A 393 -10.27 -3.28 8.97
CA SER A 393 -8.99 -3.33 9.65
C SER A 393 -9.07 -2.45 10.90
N PRO A 394 -8.17 -2.61 11.87
CA PRO A 394 -8.02 -1.67 12.97
C PRO A 394 -7.87 -0.20 12.53
N PHE A 395 -7.35 0.05 11.33
CA PHE A 395 -7.14 1.41 10.81
C PHE A 395 -8.42 2.10 10.35
N ASN A 396 -9.37 1.32 9.81
CA ASN A 396 -10.52 1.86 9.08
C ASN A 396 -11.88 1.41 9.65
N ALA A 397 -11.91 0.42 10.54
CA ALA A 397 -13.15 0.00 11.19
C ALA A 397 -13.82 1.20 11.89
N ARG A 398 -15.13 1.28 11.77
CA ARG A 398 -16.00 2.29 12.39
C ARG A 398 -16.79 1.75 13.56
N VAL A 399 -16.99 0.44 13.59
CA VAL A 399 -17.65 -0.24 14.69
C VAL A 399 -16.69 -0.48 15.86
N SER A 400 -17.25 -0.79 17.03
CA SER A 400 -16.49 -1.10 18.23
C SER A 400 -15.65 -2.36 18.07
N ASN A 401 -14.67 -2.55 18.96
CA ASN A 401 -13.92 -3.80 19.06
C ASN A 401 -14.89 -4.99 19.23
N GLY A 402 -14.54 -6.13 18.60
CA GLY A 402 -15.36 -7.34 18.56
C GLY A 402 -16.47 -7.32 17.51
N LYS A 403 -16.58 -6.27 16.69
CA LYS A 403 -17.65 -6.13 15.69
C LYS A 403 -17.18 -5.98 14.25
N TYR A 404 -15.88 -6.05 13.99
CA TYR A 404 -15.36 -6.05 12.62
C TYR A 404 -14.52 -7.29 12.38
N ALA A 405 -14.60 -7.83 11.18
CA ALA A 405 -13.70 -8.87 10.71
C ALA A 405 -12.55 -8.25 9.92
N SER A 406 -11.39 -8.89 10.00
CA SER A 406 -10.15 -8.40 9.41
C SER A 406 -9.34 -9.55 8.87
N ARG A 407 -8.33 -9.22 8.07
CA ARG A 407 -7.55 -10.22 7.32
C ARG A 407 -6.60 -11.03 8.20
N PHE A 408 -6.01 -10.40 9.22
CA PHE A 408 -4.96 -11.00 10.02
C PHE A 408 -5.42 -11.15 11.48
N PRO A 409 -6.47 -11.94 11.77
CA PRO A 409 -7.05 -12.01 13.11
C PRO A 409 -6.03 -12.46 14.16
N HIS A 410 -5.04 -13.27 13.77
CA HIS A 410 -3.93 -13.68 14.65
C HIS A 410 -3.07 -12.52 15.17
N ALA A 411 -2.97 -11.41 14.41
CA ALA A 411 -2.27 -10.20 14.81
C ALA A 411 -3.23 -9.08 15.27
N GLU A 412 -4.50 -9.12 14.86
CA GLU A 412 -5.45 -8.02 14.98
C GLU A 412 -6.50 -8.20 16.09
N LYS A 413 -6.62 -9.40 16.68
CA LYS A 413 -7.54 -9.65 17.80
C LYS A 413 -7.27 -8.75 19.01
N ILE A 414 -5.99 -8.45 19.27
CA ILE A 414 -5.56 -7.49 20.31
C ILE A 414 -5.90 -6.02 19.98
N PHE A 415 -6.30 -5.74 18.74
CA PHE A 415 -6.84 -4.46 18.29
C PHE A 415 -8.34 -4.52 18.05
N GLY A 416 -9.01 -5.59 18.49
CA GLY A 416 -10.47 -5.70 18.44
C GLY A 416 -11.05 -6.37 17.21
N SER A 417 -10.26 -7.06 16.39
CA SER A 417 -10.80 -7.93 15.35
C SER A 417 -11.63 -9.06 15.96
N ALA A 418 -12.78 -9.35 15.35
CA ALA A 418 -13.65 -10.48 15.72
C ALA A 418 -13.20 -11.80 15.08
N GLY A 419 -12.38 -11.76 14.02
CA GLY A 419 -12.03 -12.92 13.20
C GLY A 419 -11.86 -12.52 11.74
N SER A 420 -11.85 -13.51 10.85
CA SER A 420 -11.74 -13.32 9.40
C SER A 420 -12.97 -13.84 8.67
N TYR A 421 -13.23 -13.26 7.50
CA TYR A 421 -14.15 -13.83 6.53
C TYR A 421 -13.59 -15.18 6.00
N PRO A 422 -14.43 -16.20 5.73
CA PRO A 422 -15.89 -16.23 5.91
C PRO A 422 -16.35 -16.66 7.31
N ASP A 423 -15.44 -17.14 8.16
CA ASP A 423 -15.77 -17.84 9.41
C ASP A 423 -16.65 -17.02 10.37
N VAL A 424 -16.41 -15.71 10.46
CA VAL A 424 -17.21 -14.81 11.33
C VAL A 424 -18.70 -14.74 10.98
N LEU A 425 -19.10 -15.15 9.77
CA LEU A 425 -20.51 -15.11 9.36
C LEU A 425 -21.39 -16.03 10.21
N ASP A 426 -20.83 -17.13 10.73
CA ASP A 426 -21.55 -18.08 11.56
C ASP A 426 -21.57 -17.69 13.05
N GLU A 427 -20.71 -16.74 13.44
CA GLU A 427 -20.60 -16.28 14.83
C GLU A 427 -21.49 -15.07 15.14
N TRP A 428 -21.81 -14.26 14.12
CA TRP A 428 -22.56 -13.02 14.32
C TRP A 428 -24.09 -13.25 14.34
N PRO A 429 -24.82 -12.48 15.16
CA PRO A 429 -26.24 -12.70 15.35
C PRO A 429 -27.03 -12.31 14.09
N SER A 430 -28.02 -13.12 13.73
CA SER A 430 -28.87 -12.84 12.55
C SER A 430 -29.71 -11.56 12.68
N THR A 431 -29.85 -11.01 13.89
CA THR A 431 -30.51 -9.72 14.12
C THR A 431 -29.64 -8.51 13.76
N ALA A 432 -28.35 -8.71 13.47
CA ALA A 432 -27.41 -7.63 13.22
C ALA A 432 -27.63 -6.94 11.86
N VAL A 433 -27.23 -5.67 11.81
CA VAL A 433 -27.03 -4.90 10.58
C VAL A 433 -25.57 -4.99 10.15
N LEU A 434 -25.34 -5.58 8.98
CA LEU A 434 -24.02 -5.91 8.47
C LEU A 434 -23.59 -4.98 7.33
N SER A 435 -22.37 -4.43 7.39
CA SER A 435 -21.72 -3.74 6.29
C SER A 435 -20.72 -4.66 5.58
N VAL A 436 -20.86 -4.78 4.27
CA VAL A 436 -20.08 -5.67 3.40
C VAL A 436 -19.40 -4.81 2.32
N ASN A 437 -18.10 -4.54 2.52
CA ASN A 437 -17.25 -3.81 1.59
C ASN A 437 -16.00 -4.66 1.26
N PRO A 438 -16.14 -5.71 0.45
CA PRO A 438 -15.04 -6.63 0.18
C PRO A 438 -13.87 -5.91 -0.51
N PRO A 439 -12.65 -6.45 -0.41
CA PRO A 439 -11.58 -6.09 -1.32
C PRO A 439 -12.07 -6.18 -2.77
N PHE A 440 -11.79 -5.18 -3.61
CA PHE A 440 -12.21 -5.20 -5.02
C PHE A 440 -11.27 -6.04 -5.89
N SER A 441 -10.93 -7.23 -5.40
CA SER A 441 -10.13 -8.23 -6.08
C SER A 441 -11.02 -9.33 -6.65
N ASP A 442 -10.49 -10.13 -7.56
CA ASP A 442 -11.30 -11.09 -8.31
C ASP A 442 -11.83 -12.22 -7.45
N ALA A 443 -11.00 -12.78 -6.58
CA ALA A 443 -11.41 -13.90 -5.73
C ALA A 443 -12.47 -13.47 -4.71
N TYR A 444 -12.26 -12.33 -4.04
CA TYR A 444 -13.21 -11.83 -3.05
C TYR A 444 -14.55 -11.43 -3.65
N LEU A 445 -14.56 -10.74 -4.80
CA LEU A 445 -15.81 -10.35 -5.44
C LEU A 445 -16.55 -11.56 -6.01
N ASP A 446 -15.84 -12.54 -6.59
CA ASP A 446 -16.45 -13.80 -7.04
C ASP A 446 -17.06 -14.59 -5.88
N ASP A 447 -16.37 -14.66 -4.74
CA ASP A 447 -16.87 -15.40 -3.60
C ASP A 447 -18.04 -14.68 -2.92
N VAL A 448 -17.88 -13.40 -2.56
CA VAL A 448 -18.92 -12.63 -1.85
C VAL A 448 -20.16 -12.43 -2.72
N VAL A 449 -20.00 -11.98 -3.97
CA VAL A 449 -21.13 -11.62 -4.84
C VAL A 449 -21.61 -12.84 -5.63
N GLY A 450 -20.70 -13.70 -6.08
CA GLY A 450 -21.02 -14.84 -6.93
C GLY A 450 -21.50 -16.08 -6.17
N LYS A 451 -20.96 -16.36 -4.98
CA LYS A 451 -21.21 -17.62 -4.25
C LYS A 451 -21.95 -17.43 -2.93
N GLN A 452 -21.60 -16.41 -2.15
CA GLN A 452 -22.07 -16.24 -0.77
C GLN A 452 -23.18 -15.20 -0.62
N LEU A 453 -23.54 -14.47 -1.68
CA LEU A 453 -24.50 -13.35 -1.60
C LEU A 453 -25.84 -13.76 -0.97
N ASP A 454 -26.40 -14.89 -1.39
CA ASP A 454 -27.66 -15.42 -0.84
C ASP A 454 -27.54 -15.78 0.64
N ARG A 455 -26.43 -16.42 1.05
CA ARG A 455 -26.15 -16.76 2.45
C ARG A 455 -26.01 -15.50 3.31
N ILE A 456 -25.26 -14.51 2.82
CA ILE A 456 -25.04 -13.24 3.53
C ILE A 456 -26.36 -12.50 3.69
N VAL A 457 -27.18 -12.36 2.65
CA VAL A 457 -28.44 -11.62 2.77
C VAL A 457 -29.45 -12.36 3.66
N ALA A 458 -29.55 -13.68 3.56
CA ALA A 458 -30.45 -14.46 4.41
C ALA A 458 -29.98 -14.55 5.88
N GLY A 459 -28.68 -14.41 6.12
CA GLY A 459 -28.08 -14.55 7.44
C GLY A 459 -28.28 -13.35 8.38
N PHE A 460 -28.62 -12.17 7.84
CA PHE A 460 -28.62 -10.93 8.62
C PHE A 460 -29.92 -10.13 8.40
N LYS A 461 -30.35 -9.41 9.44
CA LYS A 461 -31.54 -8.55 9.43
C LYS A 461 -31.50 -7.54 8.30
N LYS A 462 -30.32 -7.02 8.00
CA LYS A 462 -30.09 -5.99 6.98
C LYS A 462 -28.63 -5.98 6.56
N VAL A 463 -28.38 -5.86 5.26
CA VAL A 463 -27.05 -5.82 4.67
C VAL A 463 -26.87 -4.51 3.91
N HIS A 464 -25.76 -3.82 4.18
CA HIS A 464 -25.22 -2.73 3.38
C HIS A 464 -24.07 -3.28 2.52
N LEU A 465 -24.32 -3.49 1.24
CA LEU A 465 -23.37 -4.10 0.31
C LEU A 465 -22.77 -3.05 -0.62
N PHE A 466 -21.45 -3.04 -0.74
CA PHE A 466 -20.69 -2.20 -1.66
C PHE A 466 -19.98 -3.04 -2.70
N VAL A 467 -20.31 -2.86 -3.98
CA VAL A 467 -19.75 -3.68 -5.07
C VAL A 467 -19.42 -2.80 -6.28
N PRO A 468 -18.22 -2.92 -6.84
CA PRO A 468 -17.86 -2.19 -8.06
C PRO A 468 -18.63 -2.73 -9.26
N VAL A 469 -19.01 -1.84 -10.17
CA VAL A 469 -19.63 -2.23 -11.44
C VAL A 469 -18.54 -2.50 -12.47
N ARG A 470 -18.23 -3.78 -12.69
CA ARG A 470 -17.30 -4.26 -13.72
C ARG A 470 -17.85 -5.43 -14.50
N ASP A 471 -17.23 -5.75 -15.63
CA ASP A 471 -17.56 -6.96 -16.36
C ASP A 471 -16.97 -8.17 -15.63
N ALA A 472 -17.83 -9.12 -15.25
CA ALA A 472 -17.47 -10.30 -14.47
C ALA A 472 -18.62 -11.32 -14.47
N PRO A 473 -18.35 -12.63 -14.26
CA PRO A 473 -19.40 -13.65 -14.22
C PRO A 473 -20.51 -13.39 -13.20
N TRP A 474 -20.16 -12.79 -12.06
CA TRP A 474 -21.10 -12.45 -10.98
C TRP A 474 -21.90 -11.16 -11.25
N ARG A 475 -21.61 -10.39 -12.31
CA ARG A 475 -22.30 -9.13 -12.62
C ARG A 475 -23.82 -9.27 -12.73
N LYS A 476 -24.30 -10.43 -13.19
CA LYS A 476 -25.73 -10.75 -13.26
C LYS A 476 -26.44 -10.68 -11.90
N GLN A 477 -25.73 -10.95 -10.81
CA GLN A 477 -26.28 -10.87 -9.45
C GLN A 477 -26.65 -9.44 -9.05
N LEU A 478 -25.99 -8.43 -9.62
CA LEU A 478 -26.26 -7.02 -9.31
C LEU A 478 -27.69 -6.61 -9.72
N ARG A 479 -28.31 -7.30 -10.68
CA ARG A 479 -29.72 -7.04 -11.07
C ARG A 479 -30.71 -7.35 -9.95
N ARG A 480 -30.31 -8.20 -9.00
CA ARG A 480 -31.13 -8.59 -7.86
C ARG A 480 -31.13 -7.55 -6.73
N LEU A 481 -30.22 -6.56 -6.81
CA LEU A 481 -30.05 -5.50 -5.83
C LEU A 481 -31.01 -4.35 -6.13
N SER A 482 -32.29 -4.53 -5.79
CA SER A 482 -33.33 -3.51 -6.00
C SER A 482 -33.01 -2.21 -5.27
N ASN A 483 -33.27 -1.07 -5.91
CA ASN A 483 -33.01 0.28 -5.37
C ASN A 483 -31.54 0.58 -5.02
N ALA A 484 -30.57 -0.18 -5.55
CA ALA A 484 -29.16 0.14 -5.38
C ALA A 484 -28.83 1.54 -5.95
N ARG A 485 -27.96 2.27 -5.25
CA ARG A 485 -27.53 3.63 -5.62
C ARG A 485 -26.02 3.66 -5.88
N PHE A 486 -25.59 4.55 -6.76
CA PHE A 486 -24.15 4.75 -6.98
C PHE A 486 -23.53 5.58 -5.86
N VAL A 487 -22.33 5.19 -5.45
CA VAL A 487 -21.46 5.93 -4.55
C VAL A 487 -20.21 6.33 -5.31
N GLN A 488 -19.83 7.60 -5.15
CA GLN A 488 -18.70 8.20 -5.86
C GLN A 488 -17.50 8.44 -4.95
N ASP A 489 -17.69 8.43 -3.63
CA ASP A 489 -16.63 8.77 -2.68
C ASP A 489 -16.64 7.79 -1.50
N PHE A 490 -15.45 7.32 -1.13
CA PHE A 490 -15.20 6.58 0.10
C PHE A 490 -14.37 7.44 1.06
N PHE A 491 -14.49 7.22 2.36
CA PHE A 491 -13.71 7.95 3.36
C PHE A 491 -12.39 7.24 3.67
N ASP A 492 -11.29 7.96 3.59
CA ASP A 492 -9.96 7.50 4.01
C ASP A 492 -9.76 7.85 5.49
N ALA A 493 -9.87 6.84 6.38
CA ALA A 493 -9.68 7.01 7.82
C ALA A 493 -8.27 7.47 8.21
N THR A 494 -7.27 7.05 7.44
CA THR A 494 -5.88 7.43 7.64
C THR A 494 -5.68 8.90 7.28
N ALA A 495 -6.15 9.34 6.11
CA ALA A 495 -5.95 10.71 5.64
C ALA A 495 -7.03 11.71 6.11
N LEU A 496 -8.06 11.23 6.82
CA LEU A 496 -9.21 12.00 7.30
C LEU A 496 -9.91 12.82 6.20
N LYS A 497 -10.10 12.23 5.02
CA LYS A 497 -10.71 12.89 3.88
C LYS A 497 -11.49 11.92 3.00
N ASP A 498 -12.40 12.47 2.20
CA ASP A 498 -13.04 11.69 1.15
C ASP A 498 -12.08 11.45 -0.02
N ARG A 499 -12.25 10.29 -0.63
CA ARG A 499 -11.56 9.82 -1.81
C ARG A 499 -12.59 9.52 -2.88
N HIS A 500 -12.46 10.24 -3.98
CA HIS A 500 -13.24 9.95 -5.15
C HIS A 500 -12.83 8.62 -5.76
N LEU A 501 -13.82 7.76 -5.94
CA LEU A 501 -13.74 6.52 -6.67
C LEU A 501 -13.86 6.85 -8.15
N GLU A 502 -12.91 6.39 -8.94
CA GLU A 502 -13.01 6.52 -10.40
C GLU A 502 -13.93 5.45 -11.01
N GLN A 503 -14.29 4.42 -10.23
CA GLN A 503 -15.26 3.40 -10.63
C GLN A 503 -16.63 3.68 -10.05
N PRO A 504 -17.72 3.47 -10.82
CA PRO A 504 -19.05 3.35 -10.23
C PRO A 504 -19.09 2.16 -9.25
N VAL A 505 -19.31 2.47 -7.98
CA VAL A 505 -19.61 1.48 -6.94
C VAL A 505 -21.09 1.54 -6.62
N LEU A 506 -21.75 0.40 -6.59
CA LEU A 506 -23.12 0.30 -6.09
C LEU A 506 -23.09 0.13 -4.58
N HIS A 507 -23.88 0.93 -3.90
CA HIS A 507 -24.34 0.68 -2.55
C HIS A 507 -25.77 0.16 -2.62
N TRP A 508 -25.96 -1.04 -2.10
CA TRP A 508 -27.27 -1.64 -1.89
C TRP A 508 -27.52 -1.83 -0.41
N GLU A 509 -28.78 -1.62 -0.02
CA GLU A 509 -29.26 -1.78 1.34
C GLU A 509 -30.53 -2.62 1.29
N GLY A 510 -30.55 -3.75 1.99
CA GLY A 510 -31.75 -4.59 2.02
C GLY A 510 -31.61 -5.83 2.90
N SER A 511 -32.73 -6.52 3.06
CA SER A 511 -32.85 -7.78 3.81
C SER A 511 -33.22 -8.97 2.92
N GLU A 512 -33.61 -8.72 1.67
CA GLU A 512 -34.04 -9.73 0.72
C GLU A 512 -33.60 -9.34 -0.70
N LEU A 513 -33.13 -10.32 -1.47
CA LEU A 513 -32.74 -10.13 -2.87
C LEU A 513 -33.96 -10.28 -3.78
N ALA A 514 -33.99 -9.55 -4.89
CA ALA A 514 -34.98 -9.82 -5.92
C ALA A 514 -34.75 -11.24 -6.53
N PRO A 515 -35.81 -11.87 -7.08
CA PRO A 515 -35.69 -13.17 -7.71
C PRO A 515 -34.60 -13.18 -8.79
N ALA A 516 -33.87 -14.28 -8.90
CA ALA A 516 -32.96 -14.45 -10.03
C ALA A 516 -33.79 -14.48 -11.33
N GLU A 517 -33.41 -13.67 -12.32
CA GLU A 517 -33.98 -13.78 -13.67
C GLU A 517 -33.65 -15.18 -14.22
N ALA A 518 -34.68 -15.88 -14.70
CA ALA A 518 -34.61 -17.26 -15.19
C ALA A 518 -33.82 -17.41 -16.51
#